data_AF-A0AAJ5J6R1-F1
#
_entry.id   AF-A0AAJ5J6R1-F1
#
_cell.length_a   1.000
_cell.length_b   1.000
_cell.length_c   1.000
_cell.angle_alpha   90.00
_cell.angle_beta   90.00
_cell.angle_gamma   90.00
#
_symmetry.space_group_name_H-M   'P 1'
#
loop_
_entity.id
_entity.type
_entity.pdbx_description
1 polymer ?
#
loop_
_entity_poly.entity_id
_entity_poly.type
_entity_poly.pdbx_seq_one_letter_code
_entity_poly.pdbx_strand_id
1 'polypeptide(L)'
;ADDGANTLSESFTYKATDSLGNSTTSTIVVNIIDDLPTAHVDETSVAEGGTVSGNVLWNDVGGADGLAAGGAVVGVRAGSDTSTSAVGGLNTQINGTYGYLTLDANGNAVYHSNPNAVSG
;
A
#
# COMPACT_ATOMS: atom_id res chain seq x y z
N ALA A 1 13.34 -2.50 17.01
CA ALA A 1 12.64 -2.64 15.73
C ALA A 1 11.64 -1.51 15.73
N ASP A 2 11.84 -0.56 14.82
CA ASP A 2 10.93 0.56 14.60
C ASP A 2 10.09 0.10 13.40
N ASP A 3 8.87 -0.37 13.67
CA ASP A 3 7.93 -0.93 12.69
C ASP A 3 6.65 -0.08 12.62
N GLY A 4 6.73 1.18 13.06
CA GLY A 4 5.65 2.15 13.05
C GLY A 4 6.09 3.51 12.51
N ALA A 5 5.12 4.34 12.13
CA ALA A 5 5.40 5.71 11.69
C ALA A 5 6.12 6.49 12.79
N ASN A 6 7.22 7.16 12.43
CA ASN A 6 8.06 7.88 13.38
C ASN A 6 8.62 9.17 12.76
N THR A 7 8.97 10.11 13.62
CA THR A 7 9.64 11.34 13.20
C THR A 7 10.88 11.57 14.05
N LEU A 8 12.03 11.65 13.39
CA LEU A 8 13.30 12.02 14.02
C LEU A 8 13.70 13.44 13.57
N SER A 9 14.13 14.27 14.50
CA SER A 9 14.62 15.62 14.19
C SER A 9 16.06 15.78 14.67
N GLU A 10 16.92 16.22 13.76
CA GLU A 10 18.32 16.52 14.02
C GLU A 10 18.59 18.00 13.76
N SER A 11 19.43 18.63 14.59
CA SER A 11 19.77 20.05 14.44
C SER A 11 21.27 20.28 14.45
N PHE A 12 21.73 21.06 13.48
CA PHE A 12 23.14 21.41 13.31
C PHE A 12 23.29 22.93 13.39
N THR A 13 24.03 23.40 14.39
CA THR A 13 24.41 24.81 14.48
C THR A 13 25.66 25.05 13.64
N TYR A 14 25.60 26.01 12.72
CA TYR A 14 26.74 26.40 11.90
C TYR A 14 27.07 27.89 12.08
N LYS A 15 28.32 28.23 11.80
CA LYS A 15 28.82 29.60 11.79
C LYS A 15 29.37 29.92 10.41
N ALA A 16 28.77 30.88 9.71
CA ALA A 16 29.28 31.40 8.46
C ALA A 16 30.18 32.61 8.74
N THR A 17 31.35 32.68 8.11
CA THR A 17 32.30 33.80 8.21
C THR A 17 32.65 34.31 6.81
N ASP A 18 32.53 35.61 6.57
CA ASP A 18 32.93 36.22 5.29
C ASP A 18 34.45 36.45 5.21
N SER A 19 34.96 36.91 4.05
CA SER A 19 36.39 37.17 3.84
C SER A 19 36.95 38.33 4.66
N LEU A 20 36.07 39.16 5.25
CA LEU A 20 36.44 40.30 6.11
C LEU A 20 36.39 39.92 7.60
N GLY A 21 36.02 38.68 7.93
CA GLY A 21 35.96 38.16 9.29
C GLY A 21 34.62 38.35 10.00
N ASN A 22 33.60 38.90 9.33
CA ASN A 22 32.26 39.00 9.92
C ASN A 22 31.64 37.62 10.02
N SER A 23 31.02 37.31 11.15
CA SER A 23 30.41 36.00 11.37
C SER A 23 28.93 36.07 11.74
N THR A 24 28.17 35.08 11.32
CA THR A 24 26.81 34.82 11.82
C THR A 24 26.65 33.35 12.17
N THR A 25 25.79 33.05 13.13
CA THR A 25 25.47 31.69 13.55
C THR A 25 24.01 31.42 13.22
N SER A 26 23.72 30.25 12.68
CA SER A 26 22.34 29.80 12.43
C SER A 26 22.24 28.28 12.57
N THR A 27 21.03 27.75 12.45
CA THR A 27 20.73 26.32 12.58
C THR A 27 20.19 25.75 11.27
N ILE A 28 20.56 24.51 10.98
CA ILE A 28 19.92 23.65 10.01
C ILE A 28 19.16 22.60 10.81
N VAL A 29 17.86 22.44 10.52
CA VAL A 29 17.02 21.39 11.11
C VAL A 29 16.68 20.38 10.03
N VAL A 30 16.97 19.12 10.29
CA VAL A 30 16.65 17.99 9.41
C VAL A 30 15.57 17.17 10.09
N ASN A 31 14.45 16.96 9.39
CA ASN A 31 13.38 16.10 9.86
C ASN A 31 13.33 14.85 8.97
N ILE A 32 13.42 13.68 9.59
CA ILE A 32 13.21 12.38 8.96
C ILE A 32 11.80 11.95 9.35
N ILE A 33 10.95 11.77 8.36
CA ILE A 33 9.57 11.30 8.53
C ILE A 33 9.55 9.89 7.95
N ASP A 34 9.39 8.91 8.82
CA ASP A 34 9.16 7.52 8.46
C ASP A 34 7.65 7.26 8.55
N ASP A 35 7.06 6.78 7.45
CA ASP A 35 5.63 6.52 7.35
C ASP A 35 5.36 5.04 7.02
N LEU A 36 4.08 4.66 6.99
CA LEU A 36 3.66 3.29 6.67
C LEU A 36 2.80 3.31 5.40
N PRO A 37 2.83 2.24 4.59
CA PRO A 37 1.88 2.09 3.50
C PRO A 37 0.45 1.97 4.05
N THR A 38 -0.52 2.54 3.34
CA THR A 38 -1.94 2.50 3.69
C THR A 38 -2.74 1.94 2.52
N ALA A 39 -3.44 0.83 2.76
CA ALA A 39 -4.36 0.23 1.81
C ALA A 39 -5.76 0.85 1.91
N HIS A 40 -6.42 1.08 0.78
CA HIS A 40 -7.80 1.56 0.69
C HIS A 40 -8.70 0.49 0.10
N VAL A 41 -9.97 0.48 0.51
CA VAL A 41 -10.91 -0.55 0.05
C VAL A 41 -11.27 -0.35 -1.42
N ASP A 42 -11.25 -1.44 -2.19
CA ASP A 42 -11.76 -1.50 -3.56
C ASP A 42 -13.18 -2.08 -3.59
N GLU A 43 -14.06 -1.43 -4.34
CA GLU A 43 -15.41 -1.93 -4.58
C GLU A 43 -15.74 -1.86 -6.07
N THR A 44 -16.41 -2.91 -6.56
CA THR A 44 -16.94 -2.96 -7.92
C THR A 44 -18.13 -3.92 -7.99
N SER A 45 -18.79 -3.96 -9.14
CA SER A 45 -19.92 -4.87 -9.38
C SER A 45 -19.79 -5.54 -10.74
N VAL A 46 -20.32 -6.75 -10.84
CA VAL A 46 -20.37 -7.51 -12.07
C VAL A 46 -21.67 -8.31 -12.10
N ALA A 47 -22.27 -8.43 -13.29
CA ALA A 47 -23.42 -9.31 -13.49
C ALA A 47 -23.01 -10.77 -13.28
N GLU A 48 -23.97 -11.61 -12.91
CA GLU A 48 -23.75 -13.04 -12.77
C GLU A 48 -23.17 -13.67 -14.04
N GLY A 49 -22.20 -14.58 -13.87
CA GLY A 49 -21.48 -15.19 -14.98
C GLY A 49 -20.53 -14.24 -15.72
N GLY A 50 -20.48 -12.97 -15.31
CA GLY A 50 -19.57 -11.98 -15.87
C GLY A 50 -18.17 -12.02 -15.26
N THR A 51 -17.30 -11.16 -15.76
CA THR A 51 -15.95 -10.96 -15.24
C THR A 51 -15.68 -9.47 -15.13
N VAL A 52 -14.96 -9.06 -14.09
CA VAL A 52 -14.50 -7.69 -13.88
C VAL A 52 -13.02 -7.71 -13.49
N SER A 53 -12.27 -6.74 -13.97
CA SER A 53 -10.84 -6.61 -13.68
C SER A 53 -10.50 -5.20 -13.23
N GLY A 54 -9.45 -5.08 -12.44
CA GLY A 54 -8.95 -3.80 -11.94
C GLY A 54 -7.56 -3.96 -11.33
N ASN A 55 -7.01 -2.87 -10.81
CA ASN A 55 -5.79 -2.92 -10.02
C ASN A 55 -6.07 -2.42 -8.60
N VAL A 56 -5.85 -3.28 -7.60
CA VAL A 56 -6.15 -3.00 -6.18
C VAL A 56 -5.17 -2.03 -5.52
N LEU A 57 -4.10 -1.64 -6.23
CA LEU A 57 -3.11 -0.69 -5.72
C LEU A 57 -3.37 0.74 -6.19
N TRP A 58 -4.38 0.99 -7.04
CA TRP A 58 -4.60 2.30 -7.65
C TRP A 58 -5.01 3.40 -6.66
N ASN A 59 -5.72 3.02 -5.60
CA ASN A 59 -6.15 3.92 -4.53
C ASN A 59 -5.25 3.81 -3.28
N ASP A 60 -4.25 2.93 -3.28
CA ASP A 60 -3.34 2.72 -2.16
C ASP A 60 -2.25 3.80 -2.08
N VAL A 61 -1.73 4.01 -0.87
CA VAL A 61 -0.63 4.94 -0.60
C VAL A 61 0.59 4.13 -0.17
N GLY A 62 1.66 4.17 -0.96
CA GLY A 62 2.90 3.44 -0.67
C GLY A 62 3.82 4.09 0.38
N GLY A 63 3.41 5.20 0.98
CA GLY A 63 4.27 5.99 1.88
C GLY A 63 5.39 6.75 1.15
N ALA A 64 6.41 7.17 1.90
CA ALA A 64 7.58 7.90 1.44
C ALA A 64 8.46 7.06 0.49
N ASP A 65 8.47 5.73 0.68
CA ASP A 65 9.23 4.79 -0.14
C ASP A 65 8.51 4.41 -1.44
N GLY A 66 7.19 4.68 -1.51
CA GLY A 66 6.33 4.27 -2.60
C GLY A 66 6.02 2.77 -2.59
N LEU A 67 5.24 2.33 -3.58
CA LEU A 67 4.91 0.91 -3.72
C LEU A 67 6.13 0.10 -4.15
N ALA A 68 6.28 -1.11 -3.60
CA ALA A 68 7.38 -1.99 -3.94
C ALA A 68 7.41 -2.29 -5.46
N ALA A 69 8.55 -2.00 -6.10
CA ALA A 69 8.71 -2.13 -7.55
C ALA A 69 8.52 -3.56 -8.10
N GLY A 70 8.61 -4.58 -7.23
CA GLY A 70 8.37 -5.99 -7.56
C GLY A 70 6.94 -6.48 -7.25
N GLY A 71 6.05 -5.58 -6.86
CA GLY A 71 4.70 -5.87 -6.41
C GLY A 71 4.52 -5.62 -4.91
N ALA A 72 3.50 -4.83 -4.55
CA ALA A 72 3.19 -4.47 -3.16
C ALA A 72 2.22 -5.45 -2.48
N VAL A 73 1.53 -6.31 -3.25
CA VAL A 73 0.61 -7.30 -2.68
C VAL A 73 1.40 -8.54 -2.26
N VAL A 74 1.35 -8.87 -0.96
CA VAL A 74 2.04 -10.05 -0.39
C VAL A 74 1.10 -11.22 -0.11
N GLY A 75 -0.21 -10.97 -0.08
CA GLY A 75 -1.19 -12.02 0.08
C GLY A 75 -2.62 -11.54 0.01
N VAL A 76 -3.52 -12.52 -0.12
CA VAL A 76 -4.96 -12.30 -0.27
C VAL A 76 -5.73 -13.45 0.36
N ARG A 77 -6.86 -13.14 0.99
CA ARG A 77 -7.73 -14.10 1.67
C ARG A 77 -9.18 -13.74 1.39
N ALA A 78 -10.02 -14.72 1.07
CA ALA A 78 -11.46 -14.54 0.98
C ALA A 78 -12.10 -14.36 2.37
N GLY A 79 -13.11 -13.50 2.45
CA GLY A 79 -13.84 -13.22 3.70
C GLY A 79 -13.41 -11.93 4.37
N SER A 80 -13.81 -11.74 5.63
CA SER A 80 -13.64 -10.50 6.39
C SER A 80 -12.70 -10.61 7.59
N ASP A 81 -11.97 -11.72 7.72
CA ASP A 81 -11.04 -11.92 8.84
C ASP A 81 -9.74 -11.14 8.62
N THR A 82 -9.54 -10.13 9.47
CA THR A 82 -8.34 -9.27 9.51
C THR A 82 -7.49 -9.51 10.77
N SER A 83 -7.78 -10.56 11.55
CA SER A 83 -7.06 -10.86 12.80
C SER A 83 -5.59 -11.23 12.59
N THR A 84 -5.24 -11.68 11.39
CA THR A 84 -3.87 -11.99 10.96
C THR A 84 -3.62 -11.44 9.57
N SER A 85 -2.36 -11.14 9.26
CA SER A 85 -1.97 -10.74 7.91
C SER A 85 -2.31 -11.82 6.89
N ALA A 86 -2.84 -11.41 5.73
CA ALA A 86 -2.95 -12.28 4.58
C ALA A 86 -1.56 -12.48 3.95
N VAL A 87 -1.17 -13.74 3.74
CA VAL A 87 0.11 -14.10 3.12
C VAL A 87 -0.14 -15.21 2.09
N GLY A 88 0.37 -15.02 0.87
CA GLY A 88 0.20 -15.98 -0.23
C GLY A 88 -1.17 -15.90 -0.93
N GLY A 89 -1.52 -16.93 -1.70
CA GLY A 89 -2.76 -16.98 -2.50
C GLY A 89 -2.70 -16.23 -3.84
N LEU A 90 -1.61 -15.52 -4.12
CA LEU A 90 -1.42 -14.78 -5.36
C LEU A 90 -1.29 -15.72 -6.57
N ASN A 91 -1.77 -15.27 -7.73
CA ASN A 91 -1.80 -16.02 -8.99
C ASN A 91 -2.54 -17.37 -8.89
N THR A 92 -3.41 -17.54 -7.90
CA THR A 92 -4.26 -18.71 -7.73
C THR A 92 -5.73 -18.29 -7.60
N GLN A 93 -6.65 -19.24 -7.79
CA GLN A 93 -8.07 -18.98 -7.59
C GLN A 93 -8.38 -18.89 -6.10
N ILE A 94 -8.75 -17.68 -5.66
CA ILE A 94 -9.23 -17.41 -4.32
C ILE A 94 -10.76 -17.51 -4.34
N ASN A 95 -11.27 -18.66 -3.91
CA ASN A 95 -12.71 -18.94 -3.94
C ASN A 95 -13.46 -18.09 -2.91
N GLY A 96 -14.42 -17.31 -3.38
CA GLY A 96 -15.42 -16.62 -2.57
C GLY A 96 -16.79 -17.28 -2.68
N THR A 97 -17.80 -16.64 -2.09
CA THR A 97 -19.18 -17.17 -2.07
C THR A 97 -19.84 -17.20 -3.46
N TYR A 98 -19.58 -16.19 -4.29
CA TYR A 98 -20.29 -15.96 -5.57
C TYR A 98 -19.39 -16.06 -6.80
N GLY A 99 -18.18 -16.63 -6.66
CA GLY A 99 -17.16 -16.61 -7.68
C GLY A 99 -15.77 -16.79 -7.10
N TYR A 100 -14.76 -16.46 -7.91
CA TYR A 100 -13.37 -16.49 -7.47
C TYR A 100 -12.60 -15.27 -7.97
N LEU A 101 -11.62 -14.84 -7.18
CA LEU A 101 -10.66 -13.80 -7.54
C LEU A 101 -9.35 -14.46 -7.98
N THR A 102 -8.67 -13.87 -8.96
CA THR A 102 -7.22 -14.06 -9.18
C THR A 102 -6.54 -12.70 -9.02
N LEU A 103 -5.48 -12.64 -8.22
CA LEU A 103 -4.74 -11.42 -7.93
C LEU A 103 -3.23 -11.68 -8.01
N ASP A 104 -2.49 -10.83 -8.70
CA ASP A 104 -1.02 -10.89 -8.75
C ASP A 104 -0.35 -9.94 -7.73
N ALA A 105 0.98 -10.03 -7.61
CA ALA A 105 1.75 -9.19 -6.70
C ALA A 105 1.73 -7.68 -7.08
N ASN A 106 1.49 -7.38 -8.37
CA ASN A 106 1.42 -6.03 -8.90
C ASN A 106 0.01 -5.41 -8.79
N GLY A 107 -0.90 -6.09 -8.09
CA GLY A 107 -2.25 -5.61 -7.85
C GLY A 107 -3.26 -5.93 -8.95
N ASN A 108 -2.86 -6.60 -10.05
CA ASN A 108 -3.79 -6.90 -11.13
C ASN A 108 -4.76 -7.99 -10.68
N ALA A 109 -6.04 -7.62 -10.61
CA ALA A 109 -7.14 -8.43 -10.13
C ALA A 109 -8.10 -8.77 -11.28
N VAL A 110 -8.56 -10.02 -11.32
CA VAL A 110 -9.68 -10.46 -12.14
C VAL A 110 -10.63 -11.28 -11.28
N TYR A 111 -11.87 -10.83 -11.17
CA TYR A 111 -12.94 -11.55 -10.48
C TYR A 111 -13.90 -12.17 -11.49
N HIS A 112 -14.13 -13.48 -11.35
CA HIS A 112 -15.08 -14.25 -12.14
C HIS A 112 -16.30 -14.56 -11.30
N SER A 113 -17.46 -14.03 -11.69
CA SER A 113 -18.73 -14.34 -11.04
C SER A 113 -19.30 -15.66 -11.54
N ASN A 114 -19.85 -16.45 -10.63
CA ASN A 114 -20.59 -17.66 -10.98
C ASN A 114 -21.95 -17.28 -11.61
N PRO A 115 -22.38 -17.94 -12.69
CA PRO A 115 -23.75 -17.78 -13.21
C PRO A 115 -24.79 -18.30 -12.21
N ASN A 116 -25.94 -17.63 -12.11
CA ASN A 116 -27.09 -18.04 -11.29
C ASN A 116 -26.74 -18.29 -9.80
N ALA A 117 -25.82 -17.50 -9.25
CA ALA A 117 -25.30 -17.65 -7.90
C ALA A 117 -26.12 -16.89 -6.84
N VAL A 118 -26.95 -15.95 -7.25
CA VAL A 118 -27.95 -15.23 -6.46
C VAL A 118 -29.32 -15.41 -7.12
N SER A 119 -30.25 -16.05 -6.39
CA SER A 119 -31.66 -16.05 -6.82
C SER A 119 -32.25 -14.68 -6.52
N GLY A 120 -32.71 -14.00 -7.57
CA GLY A 120 -33.50 -12.77 -7.47
C GLY A 120 -34.94 -13.01 -7.03
#